data_AF-A0A8S9JQI3-F1
#
_entry.id   AF-A0A8S9JQI3-F1
#
_cell.length_a   1.000
_cell.length_b   1.000
_cell.length_c   1.000
_cell.angle_alpha   90.00
_cell.angle_beta   90.00
_cell.angle_gamma   90.00
#
_symmetry.space_group_name_H-M   'P 1'
#
loop_
_entity.id
_entity.type
_entity.pdbx_description
1 polymer ?
#
loop_
_entity_poly.entity_id
_entity_poly.type
_entity_poly.pdbx_seq_one_letter_code
_entity_poly.pdbx_strand_id
1 'polypeptide(L)'
;MNSSLSLWLTRVLVLTQLIHGALSWGKEGHYTVCKIAESYFEEETVAAVKKLLPESAQGDLASVCSWPDEIKHHWQWRWTSPLHYVDTPDYRCNYQYCRDCHDTHKHQDRCVTGAIFNYTMQLMSGSENSRRIVHYNLTEALMFLSHYIGDVHQPLHVGFLGDEGGNTITVRWYRRKTNLHHVWDNMIIESALKTYYNKSLPLMIQALQANLTHGWSNDVPSWESCQLNQTACPNSYASESISLACKYAYRNATPGTTLGDEYFLSRLPIVEKRLAQGGIRLAATLNRIFSSQPKLAEA
;
A
#
# COMPACT_ATOMS: atom_id res chain seq x y z
N MET A 1 53.73 21.72 42.10
CA MET A 1 52.95 22.98 42.09
C MET A 1 52.62 23.32 40.65
N ASN A 2 51.36 23.69 40.41
CA ASN A 2 50.72 24.11 39.14
C ASN A 2 50.52 23.00 38.08
N SER A 3 49.40 22.86 37.36
CA SER A 3 47.98 23.19 37.52
C SER A 3 47.31 22.85 36.18
N SER A 4 46.09 22.31 36.24
CA SER A 4 45.00 22.41 35.26
C SER A 4 44.99 21.59 33.95
N LEU A 5 43.73 21.37 33.51
CA LEU A 5 43.21 20.78 32.27
C LEU A 5 43.03 19.26 32.28
N SER A 6 41.90 18.69 31.87
CA SER A 6 40.59 19.20 31.47
C SER A 6 39.72 17.96 31.26
N LEU A 7 38.40 18.11 31.44
CA LEU A 7 37.37 17.14 31.14
C LEU A 7 37.59 16.42 29.80
N TRP A 8 37.47 15.09 29.80
CA TRP A 8 37.09 14.32 28.62
C TRP A 8 35.87 13.45 28.94
N LEU A 9 34.73 14.14 28.97
CA LEU A 9 33.43 13.58 28.60
C LEU A 9 33.49 13.14 27.13
N THR A 10 33.86 11.91 26.83
CA THR A 10 33.51 11.34 25.52
C THR A 10 32.12 10.74 25.62
N ARG A 11 31.16 11.60 25.32
CA ARG A 11 29.77 11.27 24.99
C ARG A 11 29.77 10.15 23.94
N VAL A 12 29.27 8.98 24.31
CA VAL A 12 28.81 7.99 23.33
C VAL A 12 27.53 8.60 22.73
N LEU A 13 27.68 9.29 21.60
CA LEU A 13 26.55 9.59 20.73
C LEU A 13 26.05 8.25 20.19
N VAL A 14 25.01 7.71 20.81
CA VAL A 14 24.14 6.73 20.17
C VAL A 14 23.43 7.49 19.05
N LEU A 15 24.05 7.52 17.88
CA LEU A 15 23.40 7.93 16.65
C LEU A 15 22.40 6.81 16.33
N THR A 16 21.20 6.87 16.91
CA THR A 16 20.06 6.16 16.34
C THR A 16 19.85 6.79 14.97
N GLN A 17 20.43 6.18 13.94
CA GLN A 17 19.97 6.37 12.59
C GLN A 17 18.49 6.01 12.61
N LEU A 18 17.63 7.03 12.56
CA LEU A 18 16.26 6.87 12.14
C LEU A 18 16.34 6.41 10.69
N ILE A 19 16.42 5.09 10.51
CA ILE A 19 16.16 4.45 9.24
C ILE A 19 14.68 4.74 9.00
N HIS A 20 14.39 5.82 8.28
CA HIS A 20 13.08 6.06 7.73
C HIS A 20 12.95 5.07 6.57
N GLY A 21 12.71 3.81 6.89
CA GLY A 21 12.21 2.88 5.89
C GLY A 21 10.90 3.46 5.41
N ALA A 22 10.79 3.69 4.11
CA ALA A 22 9.51 3.88 3.45
C ALA A 22 8.66 2.66 3.78
N LEU A 23 7.83 2.79 4.80
CA LEU A 23 6.62 2.01 4.92
C LEU A 23 5.77 2.43 3.74
N SER A 24 4.94 1.51 3.30
CA SER A 24 4.05 1.79 2.21
C SER A 24 2.92 2.73 2.64
N TRP A 25 1.65 2.61 2.20
CA TRP A 25 0.63 3.27 3.03
C TRP A 25 0.91 2.97 4.50
N GLY A 26 0.81 3.98 5.36
CA GLY A 26 0.98 3.78 6.78
C GLY A 26 0.09 2.65 7.29
N LYS A 27 0.34 2.18 8.51
CA LYS A 27 -0.49 1.14 9.13
C LYS A 27 -1.98 1.44 9.04
N GLU A 28 -2.37 2.70 9.24
CA GLU A 28 -3.74 3.20 9.13
C GLU A 28 -4.29 3.12 7.70
N GLY A 29 -3.48 3.41 6.68
CA GLY A 29 -3.89 3.32 5.28
C GLY A 29 -4.13 1.88 4.84
N HIS A 30 -3.23 0.96 5.19
CA HIS A 30 -3.40 -0.47 4.92
C HIS A 30 -4.58 -1.08 5.66
N TYR A 31 -4.73 -0.74 6.94
CA TYR A 31 -5.89 -1.15 7.72
C TYR A 31 -7.18 -0.65 7.06
N THR A 32 -7.21 0.61 6.60
CA THR A 32 -8.37 1.19 5.92
C THR A 32 -8.71 0.46 4.62
N VAL A 33 -7.73 0.23 3.75
CA VAL A 33 -7.91 -0.51 2.48
C VAL A 33 -8.52 -1.88 2.74
N CYS A 34 -7.92 -2.65 3.65
CA CYS A 34 -8.39 -3.99 3.96
C CYS A 34 -9.74 -3.99 4.67
N LYS A 35 -10.01 -3.04 5.57
CA LYS A 35 -11.29 -2.97 6.28
C LYS A 35 -12.45 -2.59 5.37
N ILE A 36 -12.19 -1.71 4.40
CA ILE A 36 -13.13 -1.46 3.31
C ILE A 36 -13.35 -2.76 2.55
N ALA A 37 -12.29 -3.44 2.09
CA ALA A 37 -12.41 -4.66 1.30
C ALA A 37 -13.28 -5.75 1.98
N GLU A 38 -13.06 -6.00 3.27
CA GLU A 38 -13.83 -6.96 4.07
C GLU A 38 -15.35 -6.70 4.04
N SER A 39 -15.75 -5.44 3.91
CA SER A 39 -17.17 -5.06 3.88
C SER A 39 -17.85 -5.34 2.54
N TYR A 40 -17.08 -5.71 1.52
CA TYR A 40 -17.53 -6.03 0.15
C TYR A 40 -17.18 -7.47 -0.26
N PHE A 41 -16.72 -8.31 0.67
CA PHE A 41 -16.50 -9.72 0.40
C PHE A 41 -17.83 -10.46 0.21
N GLU A 42 -17.85 -11.35 -0.78
CA GLU A 42 -18.90 -12.36 -0.93
C GLU A 42 -18.74 -13.45 0.14
N GLU A 43 -19.79 -14.26 0.36
CA GLU A 43 -19.83 -15.26 1.43
C GLU A 43 -18.67 -16.28 1.32
N GLU A 44 -18.40 -16.74 0.10
CA GLU A 44 -17.30 -17.65 -0.21
C GLU A 44 -15.93 -17.00 0.07
N THR A 45 -15.77 -15.72 -0.26
CA THR A 45 -14.55 -14.95 0.05
C THR A 45 -14.35 -14.82 1.56
N VAL A 46 -15.42 -14.51 2.32
CA VAL A 46 -15.34 -14.44 3.78
C VAL A 46 -14.88 -15.76 4.37
N ALA A 47 -15.45 -16.89 3.91
CA ALA A 47 -15.07 -18.22 4.38
C ALA A 47 -13.61 -18.56 4.04
N ALA A 48 -13.19 -18.31 2.80
CA ALA A 48 -11.82 -18.57 2.34
C ALA A 48 -10.78 -17.72 3.08
N VAL A 49 -11.02 -16.41 3.21
CA VAL A 49 -10.14 -15.48 3.93
C VAL A 49 -10.00 -15.91 5.39
N LYS A 50 -11.10 -16.18 6.10
CA LYS A 50 -11.05 -16.64 7.50
C LYS A 50 -10.27 -17.93 7.68
N LYS A 51 -10.37 -18.86 6.73
CA LYS A 51 -9.62 -20.13 6.75
C LYS A 51 -8.11 -19.92 6.56
N LEU A 52 -7.72 -18.93 5.76
CA LEU A 52 -6.31 -18.64 5.47
C LEU A 52 -5.65 -17.76 6.54
N LEU A 53 -6.42 -16.93 7.24
CA LEU A 53 -5.86 -16.02 8.25
C LEU A 53 -5.26 -16.78 9.44
N PRO A 54 -4.14 -16.30 10.00
CA PRO A 54 -3.60 -16.87 11.23
C PRO A 54 -4.54 -16.59 12.41
N GLU A 55 -4.50 -17.43 13.43
CA GLU A 55 -5.34 -17.29 14.63
C GLU A 55 -5.16 -15.91 15.31
N SER A 56 -3.93 -15.37 15.28
CA SER A 56 -3.62 -14.05 15.82
C SER A 56 -4.39 -12.89 15.17
N ALA A 57 -4.87 -13.08 13.94
CA ALA A 57 -5.68 -12.10 13.23
C ALA A 57 -7.15 -12.08 13.68
N GLN A 58 -7.59 -13.11 14.44
CA GLN A 58 -8.97 -13.22 14.96
C GLN A 58 -10.05 -13.05 13.86
N GLY A 59 -9.75 -13.50 12.64
CA GLY A 59 -10.64 -13.38 11.49
C GLY A 59 -10.74 -11.98 10.86
N ASP A 60 -9.87 -11.05 11.24
CA ASP A 60 -9.77 -9.68 10.72
C ASP A 60 -8.53 -9.53 9.83
N LEU A 61 -8.71 -9.54 8.50
CA LEU A 61 -7.66 -9.32 7.51
C LEU A 61 -6.98 -7.96 7.72
N ALA A 62 -7.74 -6.92 8.07
CA ALA A 62 -7.19 -5.59 8.26
C ALA A 62 -6.12 -5.54 9.36
N SER A 63 -6.21 -6.42 10.37
CA SER A 63 -5.23 -6.53 11.45
C SER A 63 -3.84 -6.97 10.99
N VAL A 64 -3.75 -7.69 9.87
CA VAL A 64 -2.50 -8.25 9.33
C VAL A 64 -2.06 -7.62 8.01
N CYS A 65 -2.80 -6.66 7.47
CA CYS A 65 -2.45 -6.02 6.20
C CYS A 65 -1.18 -5.16 6.23
N SER A 66 -0.62 -4.88 7.41
CA SER A 66 0.68 -4.20 7.54
C SER A 66 1.86 -5.17 7.69
N TRP A 67 1.62 -6.48 7.77
CA TRP A 67 2.67 -7.48 7.99
C TRP A 67 3.80 -7.48 6.94
N PRO A 68 3.54 -7.32 5.62
CA PRO A 68 4.63 -7.26 4.64
C PRO A 68 5.64 -6.14 4.87
N ASP A 69 5.20 -5.02 5.42
CA ASP A 69 6.07 -3.91 5.82
C ASP A 69 6.94 -4.25 7.03
N GLU A 70 6.45 -5.08 7.95
CA GLU A 70 7.20 -5.55 9.10
C GLU A 70 8.28 -6.56 8.67
N ILE A 71 7.91 -7.53 7.83
CA ILE A 71 8.81 -8.64 7.49
C ILE A 71 9.92 -8.25 6.52
N LYS A 72 9.75 -7.26 5.65
CA LYS A 72 10.78 -6.88 4.65
C LYS A 72 12.12 -6.47 5.27
N HIS A 73 12.12 -6.10 6.55
CA HIS A 73 13.33 -5.75 7.30
C HIS A 73 14.12 -6.96 7.81
N HIS A 74 13.50 -8.14 7.87
CA HIS A 74 14.18 -9.39 8.23
C HIS A 74 15.05 -9.89 7.07
N TRP A 75 16.26 -10.35 7.38
CA TRP A 75 17.25 -10.73 6.36
C TRP A 75 16.71 -11.77 5.35
N GLN A 76 15.94 -12.75 5.82
CA GLN A 76 15.35 -13.80 4.99
C GLN A 76 14.23 -13.31 4.05
N TRP A 77 13.71 -12.11 4.31
CA TRP A 77 12.58 -11.50 3.60
C TRP A 77 12.97 -10.25 2.83
N ARG A 78 14.24 -9.82 2.87
CA ARG A 78 14.71 -8.61 2.14
C ARG A 78 14.36 -8.60 0.65
N TRP A 79 14.21 -9.77 0.06
CA TRP A 79 13.83 -9.96 -1.33
C TRP A 79 12.43 -9.42 -1.66
N THR A 80 11.57 -9.19 -0.64
CA THR A 80 10.25 -8.59 -0.80
C THR A 80 10.28 -7.07 -0.89
N SER A 81 11.37 -6.41 -0.46
CA SER A 81 11.42 -4.95 -0.38
C SER A 81 11.11 -4.24 -1.71
N PRO A 82 11.63 -4.68 -2.88
CA PRO A 82 11.28 -4.07 -4.17
C PRO A 82 9.83 -4.32 -4.60
N LEU A 83 9.13 -5.26 -3.97
CA LEU A 83 7.75 -5.63 -4.31
C LEU A 83 6.72 -4.63 -3.78
N HIS A 84 7.13 -3.63 -2.98
CA HIS A 84 6.22 -2.62 -2.45
C HIS A 84 5.99 -1.45 -3.42
N TYR A 85 6.81 -1.29 -4.46
CA TYR A 85 6.75 -0.12 -5.33
C TYR A 85 7.10 -0.44 -6.78
N VAL A 86 6.98 0.56 -7.64
CA VAL A 86 7.48 0.61 -9.01
C VAL A 86 8.20 1.94 -9.20
N ASP A 87 9.43 1.88 -9.70
CA ASP A 87 10.17 3.08 -10.12
C ASP A 87 9.88 3.39 -11.59
N THR A 88 9.35 4.59 -11.85
CA THR A 88 9.13 5.09 -13.22
C THR A 88 10.22 6.10 -13.62
N PRO A 89 10.51 6.28 -14.92
CA PRO A 89 11.45 7.29 -15.37
C PRO A 89 11.00 8.70 -14.98
N ASP A 90 11.94 9.51 -14.50
CA ASP A 90 11.70 10.86 -14.02
C ASP A 90 10.93 11.71 -15.04
N TYR A 91 9.94 12.45 -14.54
CA TYR A 91 9.10 13.38 -15.30
C TYR A 91 8.28 12.76 -16.44
N ARG A 92 8.33 11.44 -16.63
CA ARG A 92 7.62 10.76 -17.73
C ARG A 92 6.12 10.62 -17.46
N CYS A 93 5.72 10.59 -16.20
CA CYS A 93 4.34 10.55 -15.74
C CYS A 93 3.49 9.44 -16.38
N ASN A 94 4.11 8.30 -16.68
CA ASN A 94 3.43 7.12 -17.19
C ASN A 94 4.12 5.86 -16.70
N TYR A 95 3.37 4.76 -16.73
CA TYR A 95 3.82 3.45 -16.34
C TYR A 95 3.71 2.47 -17.51
N GLN A 96 4.74 1.63 -17.68
CA GLN A 96 4.77 0.53 -18.64
C GLN A 96 5.42 -0.69 -18.01
N TYR A 97 4.66 -1.80 -17.88
CA TYR A 97 5.10 -3.00 -17.16
C TYR A 97 6.49 -3.49 -17.57
N CYS A 98 6.73 -3.75 -18.86
CA CYS A 98 8.01 -4.29 -19.33
C CYS A 98 9.19 -3.33 -19.16
N ARG A 99 8.92 -2.04 -18.98
CA ARG A 99 9.95 -1.02 -18.79
C ARG A 99 10.27 -0.81 -17.31
N ASP A 100 9.24 -0.78 -16.48
CA ASP A 100 9.31 -0.27 -15.11
C ASP A 100 9.24 -1.38 -14.05
N CYS A 101 8.66 -2.54 -14.36
CA CYS A 101 8.50 -3.60 -13.38
C CYS A 101 9.75 -4.47 -13.26
N HIS A 102 10.76 -3.94 -12.58
CA HIS A 102 11.98 -4.66 -12.25
C HIS A 102 12.58 -4.14 -10.93
N ASP A 103 13.45 -4.93 -10.30
CA ASP A 103 14.24 -4.43 -9.16
C ASP A 103 15.45 -3.59 -9.62
N THR A 104 16.27 -3.12 -8.68
CA THR A 104 17.49 -2.34 -8.96
C THR A 104 18.54 -3.10 -9.77
N HIS A 105 18.47 -4.42 -9.82
CA HIS A 105 19.35 -5.30 -10.61
C HIS A 105 18.72 -5.71 -11.95
N LYS A 106 17.58 -5.10 -12.33
CA LYS A 106 16.83 -5.36 -13.57
C LYS A 106 16.23 -6.77 -13.67
N HIS A 107 16.08 -7.47 -12.54
CA HIS A 107 15.27 -8.69 -12.53
C HIS A 107 13.80 -8.30 -12.79
N GLN A 108 13.24 -8.81 -13.88
CA GLN A 108 11.86 -8.54 -14.28
C GLN A 108 10.86 -9.04 -13.24
N ASP A 109 9.65 -8.47 -13.26
CA ASP A 109 8.51 -8.82 -12.40
C ASP A 109 8.71 -8.53 -10.90
N ARG A 110 9.86 -7.97 -10.51
CA ARG A 110 10.19 -7.62 -9.12
C ARG A 110 9.79 -6.20 -8.78
N CYS A 111 8.48 -5.95 -8.84
CA CYS A 111 7.85 -4.69 -8.47
C CYS A 111 6.43 -4.98 -7.92
N VAL A 112 5.72 -3.95 -7.43
CA VAL A 112 4.38 -4.14 -6.85
C VAL A 112 3.34 -4.71 -7.81
N THR A 113 3.38 -4.35 -9.10
CA THR A 113 2.42 -4.90 -10.08
C THR A 113 2.70 -6.37 -10.39
N GLY A 114 3.97 -6.75 -10.53
CA GLY A 114 4.40 -8.14 -10.67
C GLY A 114 4.08 -8.97 -9.42
N ALA A 115 4.23 -8.39 -8.23
CA ALA A 115 3.83 -9.03 -6.97
C ALA A 115 2.33 -9.30 -6.91
N ILE A 116 1.49 -8.33 -7.29
CA ILE A 116 0.02 -8.52 -7.37
C ILE A 116 -0.31 -9.66 -8.33
N PHE A 117 0.27 -9.71 -9.53
CA PHE A 117 0.04 -10.83 -10.46
C PHE A 117 0.48 -12.17 -9.85
N ASN A 118 1.65 -12.22 -9.24
CA ASN A 118 2.19 -13.43 -8.63
C ASN A 118 1.31 -13.97 -7.50
N TYR A 119 0.97 -13.15 -6.51
CA TYR A 119 0.18 -13.61 -5.36
C TYR A 119 -1.29 -13.86 -5.70
N THR A 120 -1.84 -13.16 -6.71
CA THR A 120 -3.13 -13.52 -7.33
C THR A 120 -3.08 -14.94 -7.90
N MET A 121 -2.06 -15.26 -8.70
CA MET A 121 -1.85 -16.60 -9.28
C MET A 121 -1.66 -17.68 -8.21
N GLN A 122 -0.92 -17.40 -7.13
CA GLN A 122 -0.72 -18.35 -6.04
C GLN A 122 -2.04 -18.70 -5.34
N LEU A 123 -2.85 -17.69 -5.01
CA LEU A 123 -4.16 -17.91 -4.37
C LEU A 123 -5.13 -18.67 -5.29
N MET A 124 -5.14 -18.38 -6.59
CA MET A 124 -5.93 -19.15 -7.56
C MET A 124 -5.46 -20.60 -7.65
N SER A 125 -4.15 -20.86 -7.61
CA SER A 125 -3.62 -22.22 -7.71
C SER A 125 -3.93 -23.10 -6.49
N GLY A 126 -4.14 -22.48 -5.33
CA GLY A 126 -4.61 -23.17 -4.13
C GLY A 126 -6.12 -23.28 -4.03
N SER A 127 -6.85 -22.47 -4.80
CA SER A 127 -8.30 -22.51 -4.88
C SER A 127 -8.75 -23.63 -5.83
N GLU A 128 -8.13 -23.77 -6.99
CA GLU A 128 -8.28 -24.95 -7.83
C GLU A 128 -7.64 -26.15 -7.09
N ASN A 129 -8.32 -27.30 -6.98
CA ASN A 129 -7.78 -28.58 -6.46
C ASN A 129 -6.63 -29.15 -7.33
N SER A 130 -5.80 -28.28 -7.87
CA SER A 130 -4.69 -28.53 -8.77
C SER A 130 -3.55 -29.15 -7.97
N ARG A 131 -3.26 -30.42 -8.28
CA ARG A 131 -2.10 -31.21 -7.80
C ARG A 131 -0.77 -30.61 -8.30
N ARG A 132 -0.49 -29.33 -8.05
CA ARG A 132 0.80 -28.73 -8.39
C ARG A 132 1.85 -29.18 -7.37
N ILE A 133 3.05 -29.45 -7.87
CA ILE A 133 4.22 -29.92 -7.12
C ILE A 133 4.76 -28.83 -6.15
N VAL A 134 4.37 -27.57 -6.35
CA VAL A 134 4.79 -26.43 -5.52
C VAL A 134 3.66 -26.08 -4.55
N HIS A 135 3.91 -26.26 -3.26
CA HIS A 135 3.03 -25.80 -2.19
C HIS A 135 3.39 -24.35 -1.83
N TYR A 136 2.54 -23.40 -2.22
CA TYR A 136 2.65 -22.01 -1.76
C TYR A 136 2.08 -21.87 -0.35
N ASN A 137 2.66 -20.96 0.44
CA ASN A 137 2.01 -20.53 1.68
C ASN A 137 0.89 -19.53 1.33
N LEU A 138 -0.35 -20.01 1.28
CA LEU A 138 -1.50 -19.21 0.87
C LEU A 138 -1.88 -18.13 1.89
N THR A 139 -1.53 -18.31 3.16
CA THR A 139 -1.68 -17.26 4.19
C THR A 139 -0.78 -16.07 3.86
N GLU A 140 0.49 -16.33 3.56
CA GLU A 140 1.42 -15.30 3.12
C GLU A 140 0.94 -14.67 1.80
N ALA A 141 0.50 -15.47 0.84
CA ALA A 141 0.01 -14.95 -0.44
C ALA A 141 -1.19 -14.01 -0.27
N LEU A 142 -2.13 -14.34 0.63
CA LEU A 142 -3.25 -13.46 0.97
C LEU A 142 -2.75 -12.14 1.57
N MET A 143 -1.90 -12.22 2.59
CA MET A 143 -1.40 -11.05 3.30
C MET A 143 -0.55 -10.13 2.40
N PHE A 144 0.29 -10.72 1.55
CA PHE A 144 1.04 -9.99 0.52
C PHE A 144 0.13 -9.35 -0.51
N LEU A 145 -0.83 -10.09 -1.09
CA LEU A 145 -1.73 -9.53 -2.09
C LEU A 145 -2.54 -8.35 -1.53
N SER A 146 -3.09 -8.50 -0.32
CA SER A 146 -3.87 -7.45 0.34
C SER A 146 -3.05 -6.18 0.56
N HIS A 147 -1.81 -6.32 1.02
CA HIS A 147 -0.90 -5.20 1.18
C HIS A 147 -0.52 -4.56 -0.16
N TYR A 148 -0.07 -5.35 -1.14
CA TYR A 148 0.41 -4.80 -2.41
C TYR A 148 -0.69 -4.12 -3.23
N ILE A 149 -1.96 -4.56 -3.11
CA ILE A 149 -3.09 -3.81 -3.66
C ILE A 149 -3.25 -2.46 -2.97
N GLY A 150 -3.00 -2.35 -1.66
CA GLY A 150 -2.87 -1.06 -0.98
C GLY A 150 -1.75 -0.22 -1.59
N ASP A 151 -0.54 -0.76 -1.66
CA ASP A 151 0.68 -0.07 -2.10
C ASP A 151 0.54 0.51 -3.50
N VAL A 152 0.08 -0.29 -4.47
CA VAL A 152 -0.07 0.18 -5.86
C VAL A 152 -1.05 1.35 -5.96
N HIS A 153 -1.92 1.56 -4.97
CA HIS A 153 -2.84 2.70 -4.90
C HIS A 153 -2.24 3.96 -4.26
N GLN A 154 -1.13 3.86 -3.54
CA GLN A 154 -0.38 5.00 -3.03
C GLN A 154 0.33 5.68 -4.21
N PRO A 155 0.00 6.93 -4.58
CA PRO A 155 0.57 7.56 -5.77
C PRO A 155 2.11 7.53 -5.85
N LEU A 156 2.80 7.78 -4.74
CA LEU A 156 4.26 7.81 -4.68
C LEU A 156 4.93 6.43 -4.60
N HIS A 157 4.16 5.34 -4.48
CA HIS A 157 4.66 3.97 -4.70
C HIS A 157 4.84 3.65 -6.18
N VAL A 158 4.27 4.47 -7.06
CA VAL A 158 4.51 4.44 -8.50
C VAL A 158 5.06 5.81 -8.90
N GLY A 159 6.19 6.16 -8.27
CA GLY A 159 6.83 7.47 -8.37
C GLY A 159 8.05 7.46 -9.30
N PHE A 160 8.88 8.49 -9.18
CA PHE A 160 10.10 8.64 -9.96
C PHE A 160 11.28 7.92 -9.31
N LEU A 161 12.11 7.30 -10.15
CA LEU A 161 13.34 6.63 -9.74
C LEU A 161 14.33 7.60 -9.08
N GLY A 162 14.52 8.78 -9.67
CA GLY A 162 15.54 9.74 -9.22
C GLY A 162 15.29 10.34 -7.85
N ASP A 163 14.05 10.29 -7.35
CA ASP A 163 13.69 10.77 -6.02
C ASP A 163 13.22 9.66 -5.05
N GLU A 164 13.39 8.39 -5.45
CA GLU A 164 12.96 7.22 -4.69
C GLU A 164 11.48 7.33 -4.30
N GLY A 165 10.62 7.71 -5.26
CA GLY A 165 9.20 7.96 -5.00
C GLY A 165 8.95 9.12 -4.03
N GLY A 166 9.79 10.15 -4.05
CA GLY A 166 9.71 11.31 -3.15
C GLY A 166 10.32 11.09 -1.77
N ASN A 167 10.99 9.96 -1.51
CA ASN A 167 11.70 9.74 -0.24
C ASN A 167 12.87 10.71 -0.05
N THR A 168 13.52 11.14 -1.14
CA THR A 168 14.63 12.09 -1.09
C THR A 168 14.17 13.56 -1.13
N ILE A 169 12.89 13.82 -1.41
CA ILE A 169 12.31 15.17 -1.38
C ILE A 169 12.01 15.56 0.06
N THR A 170 12.98 16.19 0.72
CA THR A 170 12.82 16.69 2.08
C THR A 170 11.89 17.90 2.12
N VAL A 171 10.82 17.84 2.91
CA VAL A 171 9.84 18.92 3.10
C VAL A 171 9.54 19.13 4.59
N ARG A 172 8.66 20.07 4.90
CA ARG A 172 8.05 20.20 6.22
C ARG A 172 6.55 19.97 6.10
N TRP A 173 6.00 19.06 6.89
CA TRP A 173 4.56 18.97 7.10
C TRP A 173 4.19 19.85 8.28
N TYR A 174 3.59 21.00 8.00
CA TYR A 174 3.44 22.09 8.96
C TYR A 174 4.77 22.40 9.68
N ARG A 175 4.88 22.06 10.97
CA ARG A 175 6.07 22.34 11.80
C ARG A 175 7.07 21.18 11.86
N ARG A 176 6.79 20.03 11.26
CA ARG A 176 7.63 18.82 11.35
C ARG A 176 8.42 18.61 10.06
N LYS A 177 9.73 18.39 10.16
CA LYS A 177 10.56 17.99 9.02
C LYS A 177 10.25 16.53 8.68
N THR A 178 10.13 16.21 7.39
CA THR A 178 9.79 14.88 6.86
C THR A 178 10.28 14.79 5.40
N ASN A 179 9.98 13.69 4.70
CA ASN A 179 10.04 13.63 3.24
C ASN A 179 8.62 13.59 2.63
N LEU A 180 8.52 13.80 1.31
CA LEU A 180 7.26 13.84 0.58
C LEU A 180 6.53 12.48 0.57
N HIS A 181 7.27 11.38 0.45
CA HIS A 181 6.70 10.03 0.48
C HIS A 181 5.90 9.78 1.76
N HIS A 182 6.53 10.02 2.91
CA HIS A 182 5.93 9.88 4.24
C HIS A 182 4.71 10.81 4.47
N VAL A 183 4.65 11.96 3.80
CA VAL A 183 3.46 12.82 3.83
C VAL A 183 2.25 12.11 3.24
N TRP A 184 2.44 11.40 2.13
CA TRP A 184 1.39 10.64 1.47
C TRP A 184 1.04 9.36 2.20
N ASP A 185 2.03 8.60 2.68
CA ASP A 185 1.79 7.36 3.41
C ASP A 185 1.01 7.56 4.71
N ASN A 186 1.37 8.61 5.46
CA ASN A 186 0.96 8.76 6.86
C ASN A 186 0.34 10.14 7.13
N MET A 187 1.07 11.21 6.86
CA MET A 187 0.76 12.50 7.51
C MET A 187 -0.54 13.15 7.04
N ILE A 188 -0.96 12.93 5.79
CA ILE A 188 -2.28 13.37 5.32
C ILE A 188 -3.39 12.61 6.07
N ILE A 189 -3.29 11.28 6.18
CA ILE A 189 -4.26 10.44 6.89
C ILE A 189 -4.31 10.81 8.38
N GLU A 190 -3.17 10.91 9.05
CA GLU A 190 -3.07 11.31 10.46
C GLU A 190 -3.70 12.69 10.71
N SER A 191 -3.47 13.63 9.79
CA SER A 191 -4.03 14.99 9.89
C SER A 191 -5.55 14.98 9.69
N ALA A 192 -6.06 14.18 8.75
CA ALA A 192 -7.49 13.99 8.55
C ALA A 192 -8.15 13.34 9.76
N LEU A 193 -7.55 12.26 10.30
CA LEU A 193 -8.02 11.60 11.52
C LEU A 193 -8.16 12.59 12.67
N LYS A 194 -7.14 13.41 12.91
CA LYS A 194 -7.17 14.43 13.96
C LYS A 194 -8.20 15.52 13.70
N THR A 195 -8.35 15.98 12.46
CA THR A 195 -9.13 17.17 12.11
C THR A 195 -10.62 16.87 11.95
N TYR A 196 -10.96 15.75 11.33
CA TYR A 196 -12.33 15.45 10.90
C TYR A 196 -12.95 14.24 11.60
N TYR A 197 -12.14 13.34 12.16
CA TYR A 197 -12.62 12.05 12.66
C TYR A 197 -12.35 11.81 14.15
N ASN A 198 -12.00 12.85 14.92
CA ASN A 198 -11.69 12.75 16.35
C ASN A 198 -10.67 11.63 16.67
N LYS A 199 -9.67 11.46 15.80
CA LYS A 199 -8.64 10.41 15.83
C LYS A 199 -9.19 8.97 15.74
N SER A 200 -10.41 8.79 15.24
CA SER A 200 -11.07 7.49 15.09
C SER A 200 -10.95 7.00 13.64
N LEU A 201 -10.11 5.98 13.43
CA LEU A 201 -10.01 5.30 12.14
C LEU A 201 -11.33 4.65 11.71
N PRO A 202 -12.13 4.02 12.60
CA PRO A 202 -13.46 3.53 12.24
C PRO A 202 -14.40 4.61 11.70
N LEU A 203 -14.37 5.84 12.23
CA LEU A 203 -15.21 6.93 11.71
C LEU A 203 -14.78 7.36 10.30
N MET A 204 -13.47 7.38 10.02
CA MET A 204 -12.96 7.65 8.67
C MET A 204 -13.40 6.56 7.69
N ILE A 205 -13.26 5.28 8.07
CA ILE A 205 -13.69 4.14 7.24
C ILE A 205 -15.20 4.23 6.94
N GLN A 206 -16.03 4.51 7.94
CA GLN A 206 -17.48 4.70 7.75
C GLN A 206 -17.80 5.84 6.78
N ALA A 207 -17.08 6.96 6.86
CA ALA A 207 -17.25 8.08 5.94
C ALA A 207 -16.86 7.71 4.49
N LEU A 208 -15.77 6.96 4.31
CA LEU A 208 -15.37 6.44 3.00
C LEU A 208 -16.41 5.47 2.43
N GLN A 209 -16.97 4.58 3.25
CA GLN A 209 -18.04 3.65 2.85
C GLN A 209 -19.35 4.37 2.49
N ALA A 210 -19.69 5.45 3.22
CA ALA A 210 -20.82 6.30 2.86
C ALA A 210 -20.57 6.98 1.50
N ASN A 211 -19.35 7.44 1.24
CA ASN A 211 -18.98 7.99 -0.07
C ASN A 211 -19.03 6.93 -1.18
N LEU A 212 -18.62 5.68 -0.93
CA LEU A 212 -18.78 4.58 -1.89
C LEU A 212 -20.24 4.36 -2.29
N THR A 213 -21.17 4.47 -1.33
CA THR A 213 -22.61 4.28 -1.56
C THR A 213 -23.29 5.49 -2.22
N HIS A 214 -22.85 6.72 -1.92
CA HIS A 214 -23.57 7.93 -2.31
C HIS A 214 -22.77 8.88 -3.21
N GLY A 215 -21.49 9.11 -2.92
CA GLY A 215 -20.65 10.08 -3.64
C GLY A 215 -19.92 9.50 -4.85
N TRP A 216 -19.57 8.22 -4.82
CA TRP A 216 -18.81 7.50 -5.83
C TRP A 216 -19.55 6.29 -6.42
N SER A 217 -20.86 6.16 -6.16
CA SER A 217 -21.66 5.02 -6.60
C SER A 217 -21.61 4.78 -8.12
N ASN A 218 -21.51 5.83 -8.91
CA ASN A 218 -21.34 5.73 -10.37
C ASN A 218 -19.93 5.29 -10.80
N ASP A 219 -18.92 5.54 -9.96
CA ASP A 219 -17.53 5.17 -10.23
C ASP A 219 -17.24 3.72 -9.79
N VAL A 220 -17.87 3.23 -8.72
CA VAL A 220 -17.60 1.91 -8.10
C VAL A 220 -17.63 0.75 -9.10
N PRO A 221 -18.65 0.60 -9.99
CA PRO A 221 -18.66 -0.49 -10.97
C PRO A 221 -17.43 -0.51 -11.87
N SER A 222 -16.89 0.67 -12.20
CA SER A 222 -15.65 0.77 -13.00
C SER A 222 -14.41 0.33 -12.21
N TRP A 223 -14.40 0.53 -10.89
CA TRP A 223 -13.29 0.12 -10.02
C TRP A 223 -13.29 -1.38 -9.76
N GLU A 224 -14.47 -1.99 -9.66
CA GLU A 224 -14.64 -3.44 -9.52
C GLU A 224 -14.23 -4.16 -10.80
N SER A 225 -14.48 -3.54 -11.96
CA SER A 225 -14.16 -4.13 -13.26
C SER A 225 -12.65 -4.27 -13.50
N CYS A 226 -12.26 -5.35 -14.16
CA CYS A 226 -10.90 -5.59 -14.63
C CYS A 226 -10.97 -6.07 -16.09
N GLN A 227 -10.16 -5.46 -16.96
CA GLN A 227 -10.23 -5.70 -18.41
C GLN A 227 -9.86 -7.15 -18.76
N LEU A 228 -10.38 -7.63 -19.89
CA LEU A 228 -10.00 -8.92 -20.50
C LEU A 228 -10.20 -10.14 -19.59
N ASN A 229 -11.19 -10.12 -18.70
CA ASN A 229 -11.47 -11.19 -17.73
C ASN A 229 -10.27 -11.54 -16.84
N GLN A 230 -9.35 -10.58 -16.60
CA GLN A 230 -8.25 -10.78 -15.68
C GLN A 230 -8.76 -10.77 -14.23
N THR A 231 -8.13 -11.57 -13.37
CA THR A 231 -8.45 -11.62 -11.93
C THR A 231 -8.03 -10.34 -11.21
N ALA A 232 -6.90 -9.74 -11.60
CA ALA A 232 -6.39 -8.47 -11.07
C ALA A 232 -5.82 -7.60 -12.20
N CYS A 233 -5.94 -6.28 -12.10
CA CYS A 233 -5.50 -5.31 -13.11
C CYS A 233 -4.43 -4.31 -12.59
N PRO A 234 -3.31 -4.77 -12.01
CA PRO A 234 -2.35 -3.88 -11.35
C PRO A 234 -1.74 -2.81 -12.28
N ASN A 235 -1.70 -3.05 -13.59
CA ASN A 235 -1.17 -2.09 -14.55
C ASN A 235 -2.00 -0.80 -14.68
N SER A 236 -3.33 -0.91 -14.63
CA SER A 236 -4.19 0.28 -14.64
C SER A 236 -4.07 1.02 -13.31
N TYR A 237 -3.98 0.30 -12.20
CA TYR A 237 -3.84 0.89 -10.87
C TYR A 237 -2.54 1.70 -10.78
N ALA A 238 -1.43 1.14 -11.28
CA ALA A 238 -0.15 1.83 -11.32
C ALA A 238 -0.16 3.04 -12.25
N SER A 239 -0.80 2.94 -13.42
CA SER A 239 -0.95 4.05 -14.37
C SER A 239 -1.73 5.23 -13.76
N GLU A 240 -2.76 4.94 -12.98
CA GLU A 240 -3.49 5.97 -12.21
C GLU A 240 -2.61 6.59 -11.13
N SER A 241 -1.86 5.77 -10.37
CA SER A 241 -0.98 6.24 -9.30
C SER A 241 0.10 7.21 -9.79
N ILE A 242 0.84 6.88 -10.86
CA ILE A 242 1.86 7.80 -11.42
C ILE A 242 1.23 9.10 -11.98
N SER A 243 0.03 9.00 -12.57
CA SER A 243 -0.70 10.19 -13.03
C SER A 243 -1.07 11.11 -11.86
N LEU A 244 -1.54 10.54 -10.75
CA LEU A 244 -1.84 11.29 -9.53
C LEU A 244 -0.59 11.81 -8.82
N ALA A 245 0.52 11.05 -8.85
CA ALA A 245 1.79 11.49 -8.31
C ALA A 245 2.25 12.78 -9.01
N CYS A 246 2.25 12.78 -10.35
CA CYS A 246 2.61 13.97 -11.13
C CYS A 246 1.62 15.14 -10.95
N LYS A 247 0.31 14.86 -10.98
CA LYS A 247 -0.71 15.91 -10.93
C LYS A 247 -0.84 16.56 -9.55
N TYR A 248 -0.63 15.78 -8.48
CA TYR A 248 -0.93 16.20 -7.11
C TYR A 248 0.27 16.09 -6.16
N ALA A 249 0.97 14.95 -6.13
CA ALA A 249 2.02 14.70 -5.13
C ALA A 249 3.24 15.59 -5.33
N TYR A 250 3.87 15.52 -6.50
CA TYR A 250 5.05 16.31 -6.82
C TYR A 250 4.74 17.81 -7.01
N ARG A 251 3.51 18.14 -7.40
CA ARG A 251 3.11 19.52 -7.67
C ARG A 251 3.15 20.37 -6.40
N ASN A 252 3.93 21.45 -6.44
CA ASN A 252 4.17 22.39 -5.33
C ASN A 252 4.88 21.77 -4.11
N ALA A 253 5.55 20.63 -4.27
CA ALA A 253 6.30 19.95 -3.22
C ALA A 253 7.80 19.88 -3.55
N THR A 254 8.45 21.04 -3.66
CA THR A 254 9.90 21.10 -3.91
C THR A 254 10.69 20.96 -2.60
N PRO A 255 11.98 20.54 -2.64
CA PRO A 255 12.80 20.40 -1.44
C PRO A 255 12.84 21.69 -0.60
N GLY A 256 12.65 21.56 0.72
CA GLY A 256 12.65 22.67 1.68
C GLY A 256 11.31 23.40 1.85
N THR A 257 10.30 23.10 1.03
CA THR A 257 8.96 23.70 1.17
C THR A 257 8.25 23.26 2.44
N THR A 258 7.32 24.11 2.91
CA THR A 258 6.38 23.76 3.98
C THR A 258 5.02 23.48 3.38
N LEU A 259 4.55 22.25 3.51
CA LEU A 259 3.24 21.78 3.11
C LEU A 259 2.28 22.00 4.30
N GLY A 260 1.30 22.88 4.12
CA GLY A 260 0.27 23.21 5.11
C GLY A 260 -1.14 23.00 4.56
N ASP A 261 -2.10 23.80 5.02
CA ASP A 261 -3.53 23.60 4.71
C ASP A 261 -3.84 23.57 3.22
N GLU A 262 -3.22 24.42 2.39
CA GLU A 262 -3.45 24.41 0.94
C GLU A 262 -3.12 23.04 0.32
N TYR A 263 -1.98 22.45 0.71
CA TYR A 263 -1.57 21.14 0.23
C TYR A 263 -2.47 20.04 0.83
N PHE A 264 -2.73 20.10 2.14
CA PHE A 264 -3.58 19.12 2.82
C PHE A 264 -4.99 19.04 2.23
N LEU A 265 -5.71 20.16 2.17
CA LEU A 265 -7.11 20.21 1.76
C LEU A 265 -7.30 19.80 0.30
N SER A 266 -6.34 20.11 -0.56
CA SER A 266 -6.42 19.78 -2.00
C SER A 266 -6.01 18.34 -2.32
N ARG A 267 -5.24 17.66 -1.44
CA ARG A 267 -4.76 16.28 -1.66
C ARG A 267 -5.54 15.25 -0.86
N LEU A 268 -6.17 15.64 0.25
CA LEU A 268 -6.98 14.72 1.06
C LEU A 268 -8.05 13.97 0.24
N PRO A 269 -8.85 14.61 -0.64
CA PRO A 269 -9.83 13.88 -1.46
C PRO A 269 -9.20 12.85 -2.41
N ILE A 270 -7.94 13.07 -2.82
CA ILE A 270 -7.20 12.12 -3.66
C ILE A 270 -6.78 10.91 -2.82
N VAL A 271 -6.22 11.14 -1.62
CA VAL A 271 -5.85 10.07 -0.68
C VAL A 271 -7.08 9.22 -0.32
N GLU A 272 -8.18 9.84 0.08
CA GLU A 272 -9.44 9.16 0.41
C GLU A 272 -9.97 8.32 -0.75
N LYS A 273 -9.94 8.86 -1.98
CA LYS A 273 -10.35 8.13 -3.18
C LYS A 273 -9.43 6.93 -3.44
N ARG A 274 -8.11 7.05 -3.22
CA ARG A 274 -7.16 5.94 -3.42
C ARG A 274 -7.31 4.84 -2.38
N LEU A 275 -7.58 5.18 -1.12
CA LEU A 275 -7.90 4.21 -0.08
C LEU A 275 -9.18 3.42 -0.42
N ALA A 276 -10.22 4.13 -0.87
CA ALA A 276 -11.49 3.50 -1.28
C ALA A 276 -11.33 2.62 -2.54
N GLN A 277 -10.61 3.09 -3.55
CA GLN A 277 -10.29 2.31 -4.76
C GLN A 277 -9.50 1.05 -4.42
N GLY A 278 -8.49 1.16 -3.54
CA GLY A 278 -7.71 0.01 -3.06
C GLY A 278 -8.60 -1.03 -2.40
N GLY A 279 -9.52 -0.61 -1.51
CA GLY A 279 -10.44 -1.53 -0.83
C GLY A 279 -11.42 -2.23 -1.78
N ILE A 280 -12.06 -1.49 -2.69
CA ILE A 280 -12.98 -2.06 -3.68
C ILE A 280 -12.26 -3.02 -4.63
N ARG A 281 -11.06 -2.65 -5.11
CA ARG A 281 -10.29 -3.51 -6.02
C ARG A 281 -9.73 -4.75 -5.33
N LEU A 282 -9.38 -4.65 -4.05
CA LEU A 282 -9.00 -5.81 -3.24
C LEU A 282 -10.19 -6.77 -3.08
N ALA A 283 -11.37 -6.26 -2.70
CA ALA A 283 -12.59 -7.05 -2.60
C ALA A 283 -12.95 -7.74 -3.92
N ALA A 284 -13.03 -6.98 -5.01
CA ALA A 284 -13.36 -7.52 -6.32
C ALA A 284 -12.33 -8.57 -6.80
N THR A 285 -11.05 -8.38 -6.49
CA THR A 285 -10.00 -9.35 -6.83
C THR A 285 -10.16 -10.65 -6.02
N LEU A 286 -10.35 -10.56 -4.71
CA LEU A 286 -10.53 -11.74 -3.85
C LEU A 286 -11.85 -12.47 -4.15
N ASN A 287 -12.93 -11.76 -4.44
CA ASN A 287 -14.19 -12.35 -4.91
C ASN A 287 -13.97 -13.11 -6.23
N ARG A 288 -13.25 -12.54 -7.21
CA ARG A 288 -12.92 -13.29 -8.44
C ARG A 288 -12.10 -14.56 -8.18
N ILE A 289 -11.20 -14.55 -7.20
CA ILE A 289 -10.36 -15.69 -6.83
C ILE A 289 -11.18 -16.81 -6.16
N PHE A 290 -12.11 -16.46 -5.26
CA PHE A 290 -12.78 -17.43 -4.39
C PHE A 290 -14.22 -17.77 -4.81
N SER A 291 -14.94 -16.86 -5.46
CA SER A 291 -16.32 -17.08 -5.93
C SER A 291 -16.41 -17.95 -7.19
N SER A 292 -15.30 -18.16 -7.90
CA SER A 292 -15.24 -19.00 -9.11
C SER A 292 -15.13 -20.51 -8.83
N GLN A 293 -15.33 -20.95 -7.58
CA GLN A 293 -15.35 -22.37 -7.23
C GLN A 293 -16.70 -23.05 -7.49
N PRO A 294 -16.73 -24.25 -8.08
CA PRO A 294 -17.85 -25.15 -7.92
C PRO A 294 -17.95 -25.53 -6.45
N LYS A 295 -19.17 -25.49 -5.89
CA LYS A 295 -19.50 -25.91 -4.52
C LYS A 295 -18.69 -27.16 -4.16
N LEU A 296 -17.87 -27.09 -3.10
CA LEU A 296 -17.35 -28.27 -2.43
C LEU A 296 -18.57 -29.12 -2.07
N ALA A 297 -18.79 -30.20 -2.83
CA ALA A 297 -19.76 -31.20 -2.45
C ALA A 297 -19.24 -31.80 -1.14
N GLU A 298 -19.92 -31.47 -0.04
CA GLU A 298 -19.77 -32.17 1.23
C GLU A 298 -20.03 -33.67 0.95
N ALA A 299 -19.03 -34.49 1.30
CA ALA A 299 -19.10 -35.95 1.26
C ALA A 299 -19.68 -36.48 2.57
#